data_AF-K9GXQ2-F1
#
_entry.id   AF-K9GXQ2-F1
#
_cell.length_a   1.000
_cell.length_b   1.000
_cell.length_c   1.000
_cell.angle_alpha   90.00
_cell.angle_beta   90.00
_cell.angle_gamma   90.00
#
_symmetry.space_group_name_H-M   'P 1'
#
loop_
_entity.id
_entity.type
_entity.pdbx_description
1 polymer ?
#
loop_
_entity_poly.entity_id
_entity_poly.type
_entity_poly.pdbx_seq_one_letter_code
_entity_poly.pdbx_strand_id
1 'polypeptide(L)'
;MATVTVELPDRLAEFVREQVARGDYGDDSAVVSDAIRQLRERKAEYDRRMEILRQEVEKGLADVRAGRFSTKSVEEIFDDVMREEYGE
;
A
#
# COMPACT_ATOMS: atom_id res chain seq x y z
N MET A 1 2.51 -1.33 -29.87
CA MET A 1 3.07 -0.76 -28.63
C MET A 1 3.06 0.75 -28.75
N ALA A 2 2.86 1.48 -27.65
CA ALA A 2 2.97 2.94 -27.62
C ALA A 2 4.38 3.32 -27.16
N THR A 3 5.01 4.30 -27.82
CA THR A 3 6.35 4.78 -27.48
C THR A 3 6.24 6.01 -26.59
N VAL A 4 6.95 6.01 -25.47
CA VAL A 4 7.08 7.16 -24.56
C VAL A 4 8.57 7.47 -24.42
N THR A 5 8.95 8.72 -24.67
CA THR A 5 10.32 9.20 -24.45
C THR A 5 10.39 9.86 -23.08
N VAL A 6 11.35 9.44 -22.27
CA VAL A 6 11.59 9.99 -20.93
C VAL A 6 13.06 10.31 -20.76
N GLU A 7 13.35 11.41 -20.07
CA GLU A 7 14.71 11.75 -19.66
C GLU A 7 14.98 11.16 -18.28
N LEU A 8 16.14 10.51 -18.13
CA LEU A 8 16.58 9.93 -16.88
C LEU A 8 17.82 10.69 -16.37
N PRO A 9 17.91 10.97 -15.06
CA PRO A 9 19.16 11.39 -14.44
C PRO A 9 20.27 10.35 -14.68
N ASP A 10 21.52 10.81 -14.79
CA ASP A 10 22.68 9.97 -15.13
C ASP A 10 22.75 8.69 -14.28
N ARG A 11 22.52 8.80 -12.97
CA ARG A 11 22.52 7.66 -12.04
C ARG A 11 21.51 6.58 -12.41
N LEU A 12 20.32 6.96 -12.87
CA LEU A 12 19.29 6.00 -13.26
C LEU A 12 19.59 5.40 -14.64
N ALA A 13 20.14 6.19 -15.56
CA ALA A 13 20.60 5.67 -16.85
C ALA A 13 21.75 4.66 -16.69
N GLU A 14 22.70 4.92 -15.79
CA GLU A 14 23.75 3.96 -15.40
C GLU A 14 23.16 2.68 -14.83
N PHE A 15 22.21 2.79 -13.89
CA PHE A 15 21.54 1.61 -13.33
C PHE A 15 20.85 0.76 -14.41
N VAL A 16 20.11 1.38 -15.33
CA VAL A 16 19.45 0.66 -16.44
C VAL A 16 20.48 -0.08 -17.29
N ARG A 17 21.57 0.60 -17.69
CA ARG A 17 22.65 0.00 -18.49
C ARG A 17 23.33 -1.16 -17.77
N GLU A 18 23.54 -1.06 -16.45
CA GLU A 18 24.11 -2.15 -15.66
C GLU A 18 23.20 -3.38 -15.61
N GLN A 19 21.88 -3.19 -15.47
CA GLN A 19 20.91 -4.29 -15.45
C GLN A 19 20.88 -5.04 -16.79
N VAL A 20 20.95 -4.30 -17.90
CA VAL A 20 21.05 -4.90 -19.24
C VAL A 20 22.40 -5.60 -19.43
N ALA A 21 23.51 -4.97 -19.00
CA ALA A 21 24.85 -5.56 -19.12
C ALA A 21 25.03 -6.86 -18.33
N ARG A 22 24.32 -7.02 -17.21
CA ARG A 22 24.28 -8.27 -16.43
C ARG A 22 23.47 -9.38 -17.11
N GLY A 23 22.67 -9.05 -18.12
CA GLY A 23 21.78 -9.98 -18.79
C GLY A 23 20.45 -10.21 -18.06
N ASP A 24 20.16 -9.44 -17.00
CA ASP A 24 18.90 -9.53 -16.26
C ASP A 24 17.71 -9.04 -17.11
N TYR A 25 17.98 -8.19 -18.11
CA TYR A 25 16.99 -7.64 -19.04
C TYR A 25 17.56 -7.59 -20.47
N GLY A 26 16.69 -7.79 -21.46
CA GLY A 26 17.08 -7.81 -22.87
C GLY A 26 17.32 -6.43 -23.49
N ASP A 27 16.71 -5.39 -22.93
CA ASP A 27 16.87 -4.00 -23.38
C ASP A 27 16.51 -3.00 -22.26
N ASP A 28 16.86 -1.73 -22.48
CA ASP A 28 16.59 -0.62 -21.54
C ASP A 28 15.07 -0.44 -21.28
N SER A 29 14.24 -0.66 -22.30
CA SER A 29 12.79 -0.51 -22.19
C SER A 29 12.15 -1.58 -21.32
N ALA A 30 12.72 -2.78 -21.26
CA ALA A 30 12.29 -3.88 -20.41
C ALA A 30 12.51 -3.53 -18.93
N VAL A 31 13.66 -2.94 -18.59
CA VAL A 31 13.97 -2.49 -17.22
C VAL A 31 12.95 -1.42 -16.79
N VAL A 32 12.75 -0.40 -17.63
CA VAL A 32 11.83 0.71 -17.32
C VAL A 32 10.39 0.23 -17.22
N SER A 33 9.96 -0.66 -18.11
CA SER A 33 8.61 -1.22 -18.11
C SER A 33 8.34 -2.01 -16.83
N ASP A 34 9.31 -2.81 -16.38
CA ASP A 34 9.16 -3.57 -15.14
C ASP A 34 9.13 -2.65 -13.91
N ALA A 35 9.99 -1.63 -13.87
CA ALA A 35 9.98 -0.62 -12.82
C ALA A 35 8.64 0.12 -12.72
N ILE A 36 8.04 0.50 -13.85
CA ILE A 36 6.72 1.14 -13.91
C ILE A 36 5.62 0.17 -13.46
N ARG A 37 5.71 -1.11 -13.85
CA ARG A 37 4.74 -2.13 -13.41
C ARG A 37 4.75 -2.29 -11.89
N GLN A 38 5.94 -2.41 -11.29
CA GLN A 38 6.11 -2.48 -9.83
C GLN A 38 5.63 -1.19 -9.13
N LEU A 39 5.86 -0.02 -9.73
CA LEU A 39 5.34 1.24 -9.20
C LEU A 39 3.80 1.27 -9.22
N ARG A 40 3.18 0.82 -10.31
CA ARG A 40 1.72 0.76 -10.45
C ARG A 40 1.10 -0.19 -9.43
N GLU A 41 1.70 -1.36 -9.22
CA GLU A 41 1.25 -2.35 -8.23
C GLU A 41 1.30 -1.76 -6.81
N ARG A 42 2.42 -1.13 -6.42
CA ARG A 42 2.55 -0.46 -5.12
C ARG A 42 1.55 0.67 -4.94
N LYS A 43 1.31 1.47 -5.98
CA LYS A 43 0.31 2.55 -5.93
C LYS A 43 -1.10 2.00 -5.76
N ALA A 44 -1.47 0.96 -6.52
CA ALA A 44 -2.78 0.33 -6.41
C ALA A 44 -3.01 -0.28 -5.02
N GLU A 45 -1.97 -0.88 -4.42
CA GLU A 45 -2.04 -1.40 -3.05
C GLU A 45 -2.23 -0.26 -2.03
N TYR A 46 -1.47 0.82 -2.14
CA TYR A 46 -1.62 1.99 -1.28
C TYR A 46 -3.02 2.59 -1.39
N ASP A 47 -3.50 2.81 -2.61
CA ASP A 47 -4.82 3.39 -2.86
C ASP A 47 -5.94 2.49 -2.28
N ARG A 48 -5.81 1.16 -2.38
CA ARG A 48 -6.73 0.20 -1.76
C ARG A 48 -6.71 0.29 -0.23
N ARG A 49 -5.53 0.33 0.39
CA ARG A 49 -5.40 0.45 1.86
C ARG A 49 -6.00 1.75 2.36
N MET A 50 -5.78 2.85 1.64
CA MET A 50 -6.38 4.15 1.97
C MET A 50 -7.90 4.14 1.82
N GLU A 51 -8.44 3.45 0.82
CA GLU A 51 -9.88 3.32 0.66
C GLU A 51 -10.51 2.56 1.84
N ILE A 52 -9.93 1.42 2.24
CA ILE A 52 -10.37 0.67 3.42
C ILE A 52 -10.31 1.56 4.67
N LEU A 53 -9.19 2.26 4.88
CA LEU A 53 -9.03 3.16 6.03
C LEU A 53 -10.11 4.25 6.05
N ARG A 54 -10.39 4.90 4.91
CA ARG A 54 -11.44 5.91 4.82
C ARG A 54 -12.80 5.34 5.19
N GLN A 55 -13.14 4.16 4.67
CA GLN A 55 -14.40 3.49 4.97
C GLN A 55 -14.55 3.17 6.46
N GLU A 56 -13.51 2.63 7.10
CA GLU A 56 -13.56 2.34 8.55
C GLU A 56 -13.63 3.61 9.39
N VAL A 57 -12.92 4.67 9.01
CA VAL A 57 -13.02 5.98 9.67
C VAL A 57 -14.42 6.56 9.53
N GLU A 58 -15.04 6.47 8.35
CA GLU A 58 -16.41 6.95 8.13
C GLU A 58 -17.43 6.24 9.01
N LYS A 59 -17.28 4.92 9.22
CA LYS A 59 -18.11 4.15 10.16
C LYS A 59 -17.97 4.70 11.59
N GLY A 60 -16.73 4.88 12.06
CA GLY A 60 -16.47 5.44 13.39
C GLY A 60 -17.03 6.86 13.55
N LEU A 61 -16.89 7.72 12.53
CA LEU A 61 -17.48 9.05 12.53
C LEU A 61 -19.01 9.01 12.52
N ALA A 62 -19.63 8.04 11.85
CA ALA A 62 -21.07 7.85 11.89
C ALA A 62 -21.55 7.39 13.28
N ASP A 63 -20.81 6.51 13.96
CA ASP A 63 -21.07 6.11 15.34
C ASP A 63 -21.01 7.31 16.29
N VAL A 64 -19.93 8.11 16.19
CA VAL A 64 -19.75 9.36 16.96
C VAL A 64 -20.91 10.32 16.74
N ARG A 65 -21.29 10.58 15.48
CA ARG A 65 -22.43 11.48 15.16
C ARG A 65 -23.77 10.96 15.68
N ALA A 66 -23.94 9.64 15.74
CA ALA A 66 -25.13 8.99 16.30
C ALA A 66 -25.08 8.87 17.83
N GLY A 67 -24.02 9.32 18.49
CA GLY A 67 -23.84 9.19 19.93
C GLY A 67 -23.58 7.76 20.40
N ARG A 68 -23.20 6.85 19.49
CA ARG A 68 -22.85 5.46 19.82
C ARG A 68 -21.43 5.43 20.38
N PHE A 69 -21.32 5.65 21.68
CA PHE A 69 -20.08 5.46 22.43
C PHE A 69 -20.19 4.24 23.32
N SER A 70 -19.08 3.53 23.49
CA SER A 70 -18.98 2.51 24.53
C SER A 70 -19.01 3.19 25.90
N THR A 71 -19.76 2.62 26.83
CA THR A 71 -19.71 2.99 28.24
C THR A 71 -18.61 2.24 28.99
N LYS A 72 -17.98 1.24 28.35
CA LYS A 72 -16.92 0.43 28.95
C LYS A 72 -15.61 1.19 29.00
N SER A 73 -14.87 1.03 30.08
CA SER A 73 -13.47 1.48 30.18
C SER A 73 -12.56 0.64 29.28
N VAL A 74 -11.33 1.11 29.09
CA VAL A 74 -10.32 0.38 28.31
C VAL A 74 -10.01 -0.98 28.97
N GLU A 75 -9.96 -1.03 30.30
CA GLU A 75 -9.75 -2.24 31.09
C GLU A 75 -10.91 -3.24 30.92
N GLU A 76 -12.16 -2.77 30.97
CA GLU A 76 -13.34 -3.63 30.76
C GLU A 76 -13.38 -4.21 29.33
N ILE A 77 -12.99 -3.41 28.33
CA ILE A 77 -12.87 -3.90 26.94
C ILE A 77 -11.76 -4.95 26.83
N PHE A 78 -10.61 -4.70 27.46
CA PHE A 78 -9.49 -5.63 27.45
C PHE A 78 -9.87 -6.97 28.12
N ASP A 79 -10.48 -6.93 29.30
CA ASP A 79 -10.90 -8.12 30.04
C ASP A 79 -11.91 -8.95 29.25
N ASP A 80 -12.84 -8.29 28.53
CA ASP A 80 -13.82 -9.00 27.69
C ASP A 80 -13.15 -9.67 26.48
N VAL A 81 -12.24 -8.99 25.79
CA VAL A 81 -11.50 -9.59 24.66
C VAL A 81 -10.65 -10.77 25.13
N MET A 82 -9.96 -10.63 26.28
CA MET A 82 -9.14 -11.71 26.84
C MET A 82 -9.98 -12.90 27.30
N ARG A 83 -11.20 -12.66 27.80
CA ARG A 83 -12.15 -13.73 28.16
C ARG A 83 -12.71 -14.43 26.92
N GLU A 84 -12.92 -13.72 25.82
CA GLU A 84 -13.42 -14.28 24.55
C GLU A 84 -12.35 -15.09 23.80
N GLU A 85 -11.08 -14.63 23.78
CA GLU A 85 -9.98 -15.31 23.08
C GLU A 85 -9.36 -16.48 23.88
N TYR A 86 -9.40 -16.43 25.21
CA TYR A 86 -8.69 -17.41 26.07
C TYR A 86 -9.53 -18.04 27.19
N GLY A 87 -10.85 -17.78 27.23
CA GLY A 87 -11.76 -18.44 28.17
C GLY A 87 -12.23 -19.79 27.64
N GLU A 88 -11.88 -20.87 28.33
CA GLU A 88 -12.68 -22.11 28.33
C GLU A 88 -14.05 -21.89 29.00
#